data_AF-A0A3S1MQ78-F1
#
_entry.id   AF-A0A3S1MQ78-F1
#
_cell.length_a   1.000
_cell.length_b   1.000
_cell.length_c   1.000
_cell.angle_alpha   90.00
_cell.angle_beta   90.00
_cell.angle_gamma   90.00
#
_symmetry.space_group_name_H-M   'P 1'
#
loop_
_entity.id
_entity.type
_entity.pdbx_description
1 polymer ?
#
loop_
_entity_poly.entity_id
_entity_poly.type
_entity_poly.pdbx_seq_one_letter_code
_entity_poly.pdbx_strand_id
1 'polypeptide(L)' 'MPKKQKDVMLPGVSGVTIDIDDRDNPKVCLVGLLTDEGKRSFTLNENGARMMVKAMHSFLDLLDGTTSETMPKGPAN' A
#
# COMPACT_ATOMS: atom_id res chain seq x y z
N MET A 1 -18.51 -11.49 -31.31
CA MET A 1 -18.23 -10.17 -30.70
C MET A 1 -17.55 -10.38 -29.36
N PRO A 2 -16.30 -9.94 -29.14
CA PRO A 2 -15.66 -10.03 -27.84
C PRO A 2 -16.25 -8.95 -26.92
N LYS A 3 -16.70 -9.34 -25.72
CA LYS A 3 -17.18 -8.40 -24.71
C LYS A 3 -15.98 -7.58 -24.22
N LYS A 4 -15.91 -6.31 -24.61
CA LYS A 4 -14.97 -5.32 -24.09
C LYS A 4 -15.11 -5.31 -22.57
N GLN A 5 -14.05 -5.69 -21.85
CA GLN A 5 -14.03 -5.55 -20.39
C GLN A 5 -14.36 -4.08 -20.09
N LYS A 6 -15.47 -3.84 -19.39
CA LYS A 6 -15.70 -2.53 -18.80
C LYS A 6 -14.56 -2.34 -17.82
N ASP A 7 -13.67 -1.40 -18.10
CA ASP A 7 -12.79 -0.85 -17.08
C ASP A 7 -13.69 -0.42 -15.93
N VAL A 8 -13.71 -1.21 -14.88
CA VAL A 8 -14.39 -0.86 -13.64
C VAL A 8 -13.50 0.22 -13.04
N MET A 9 -13.79 1.48 -13.36
CA MET A 9 -13.17 2.61 -12.68
C MET A 9 -13.54 2.49 -11.21
N LEU A 10 -12.54 2.26 -10.37
CA LEU A 10 -12.70 2.34 -8.94
C LEU A 10 -13.15 3.77 -8.59
N PRO A 11 -14.06 3.94 -7.62
CA PRO A 11 -14.50 5.26 -7.21
C PRO A 11 -13.30 6.11 -6.78
N GLY A 12 -13.36 7.41 -7.04
CA GLY A 12 -12.32 8.35 -6.61
C GLY A 12 -12.11 8.24 -5.10
N VAL A 13 -10.86 8.11 -4.67
CA VAL A 13 -10.48 8.06 -3.26
C VAL A 13 -9.84 9.38 -2.89
N SER A 14 -10.45 10.11 -1.97
CA SER A 14 -9.99 11.44 -1.51
C SER A 14 -9.27 11.38 -0.16
N GLY A 15 -9.34 10.26 0.54
CA GLY A 15 -8.62 10.06 1.80
C GLY A 15 -8.54 8.60 2.21
N VAL A 16 -7.50 8.27 2.98
CA VAL A 16 -7.27 6.95 3.54
C VAL A 16 -6.90 7.06 5.02
N THR A 17 -7.43 6.16 5.85
CA THR A 17 -7.03 5.97 7.24
C THR A 17 -6.49 4.55 7.40
N ILE A 18 -5.36 4.41 8.08
CA ILE A 18 -4.73 3.12 8.36
C ILE A 18 -4.62 3.00 9.87
N ASP A 19 -5.26 1.99 10.44
CA ASP A 19 -5.20 1.66 11.85
C ASP A 19 -4.64 0.24 12.01
N ILE A 20 -3.54 0.13 12.75
CA ILE A 20 -2.76 -1.10 12.93
C ILE A 20 -2.65 -1.36 14.43
N ASP A 21 -3.03 -2.58 14.82
CA ASP A 21 -3.11 -3.01 16.21
C ASP A 21 -1.75 -3.03 16.92
N ASP A 22 -0.74 -3.60 16.28
CA ASP A 22 0.63 -3.73 16.76
C ASP A 22 1.57 -3.53 15.57
N ARG A 23 2.44 -2.53 15.63
CA ARG A 23 3.34 -2.22 14.51
C ARG A 23 4.48 -3.24 14.36
N ASP A 24 4.88 -3.90 15.45
CA ASP A 24 5.98 -4.87 15.43
C ASP A 24 5.48 -6.26 15.01
N ASN A 25 4.26 -6.61 15.42
CA ASN A 25 3.64 -7.88 15.06
C ASN A 25 2.17 -7.72 14.63
N PRO A 26 1.91 -7.05 13.49
CA PRO A 26 0.55 -6.70 13.07
C PRO A 26 -0.25 -7.95 12.72
N LYS A 27 -1.39 -8.15 13.41
CA LYS A 27 -2.32 -9.26 13.13
C LYS A 27 -3.53 -8.80 12.35
N VAL A 28 -3.91 -7.55 12.52
CA VAL A 28 -5.08 -6.95 11.87
C VAL A 28 -4.75 -5.51 11.49
N CYS A 29 -5.16 -5.09 10.31
CA CYS A 29 -5.09 -3.70 9.87
C CYS A 29 -6.44 -3.25 9.35
N LEU A 30 -7.03 -2.23 9.95
CA LEU A 30 -8.26 -1.61 9.49
C LEU A 30 -7.92 -0.49 8.51
N VAL A 31 -8.48 -0.58 7.31
CA VAL A 31 -8.32 0.43 6.26
C VAL A 31 -9.65 1.13 6.06
N GLY A 32 -9.66 2.45 6.25
CA GLY A 32 -10.79 3.31 5.92
C GLY A 32 -10.49 4.10 4.66
N LEU A 33 -11.45 4.17 3.75
CA LEU A 33 -11.42 4.94 2.52
C LEU A 33 -12.53 5.99 2.56
N LEU A 34 -12.17 7.23 2.23
CA LEU A 34 -13.13 8.26 1.88
C LEU A 34 -13.24 8.29 0.35
N THR A 35 -14.41 7.93 -0.16
CA THR A 35 -14.73 7.99 -1.59
C THR A 35 -15.83 9.01 -1.85
N ASP A 36 -16.08 9.32 -3.12
CA ASP A 36 -17.19 10.19 -3.54
C ASP A 36 -18.56 9.64 -3.13
N GLU A 37 -18.64 8.33 -2.91
CA GLU A 37 -19.84 7.61 -2.47
C GLU A 37 -19.96 7.54 -0.93
N GLY A 38 -18.97 8.05 -0.20
CA GLY A 38 -18.93 8.09 1.26
C GLY A 38 -17.77 7.29 1.86
N LYS A 39 -17.92 6.94 3.15
CA LYS A 39 -16.88 6.20 3.89
C LYS A 39 -17.06 4.71 3.70
N ARG A 40 -15.98 4.01 3.35
CA ARG A 40 -15.91 2.55 3.28
C ARG A 40 -14.75 2.06 4.14
N SER A 41 -14.91 0.94 4.82
CA SER A 41 -13.82 0.35 5.59
C SER A 41 -13.76 -1.15 5.38
N PHE A 42 -12.55 -1.69 5.37
CA PHE A 42 -12.31 -3.12 5.30
C PHE A 42 -11.09 -3.49 6.14
N THR A 43 -11.04 -4.76 6.53
CA THR A 43 -9.99 -5.29 7.39
C THR A 43 -9.06 -6.16 6.58
N LEU A 44 -7.76 -5.89 6.66
CA LEU A 44 -6.72 -6.77 6.16
C LEU A 44 -6.43 -7.85 7.20
N ASN A 45 -6.23 -9.07 6.70
CA ASN A 45 -5.72 -10.18 7.51
C ASN A 45 -4.25 -9.95 7.88
N GLU A 46 -3.69 -10.84 8.71
CA GLU A 46 -2.32 -10.75 9.21
C GLU A 46 -1.29 -10.52 8.09
N ASN A 47 -1.37 -11.27 7.00
CA ASN A 47 -0.44 -11.09 5.88
C ASN A 47 -0.59 -9.70 5.22
N GLY A 48 -1.82 -9.24 5.02
CA GLY A 48 -2.10 -7.91 4.51
C GLY A 48 -1.62 -6.80 5.45
N ALA A 49 -1.79 -6.97 6.76
CA ALA A 49 -1.33 -6.03 7.77
C ALA A 49 0.21 -5.93 7.79
N ARG A 50 0.92 -7.07 7.75
CA ARG A 50 2.39 -7.13 7.62
C ARG A 50 2.89 -6.46 6.34
N MET A 51 2.21 -6.66 5.22
CA MET A 51 2.56 -6.01 3.95
C MET A 51 2.36 -4.49 4.02
N MET A 52 1.27 -4.02 4.63
CA MET A 52 1.00 -2.59 4.81
C MET A 52 2.11 -1.91 5.62
N VAL A 53 2.50 -2.49 6.76
CA VAL A 53 3.59 -1.97 7.60
C VAL A 53 4.90 -1.87 6.82
N LYS A 54 5.27 -2.93 6.09
CA LYS A 54 6.49 -2.91 5.24
C LYS A 54 6.44 -1.83 4.16
N ALA A 55 5.29 -1.65 3.51
CA ALA A 55 5.12 -0.63 2.48
C ALA A 55 5.27 0.78 3.07
N MET A 56 4.70 1.03 4.26
CA MET A 56 4.87 2.31 4.96
C MET A 56 6.33 2.58 5.32
N HIS A 57 7.05 1.60 5.88
CA HIS A 57 8.48 1.76 6.17
C HIS A 57 9.29 2.03 4.91
N SER A 58 9.09 1.25 3.84
CA SER A 58 9.78 1.48 2.57
C SER A 58 9.49 2.86 1.98
N PHE A 59 8.27 3.37 2.13
CA PHE A 59 7.92 4.71 1.70
C PHE A 59 8.64 5.80 2.51
N LEU A 60 8.73 5.64 3.83
CA LEU A 60 9.50 6.55 4.69
C LEU A 60 10.99 6.53 4.34
N ASP A 61 11.56 5.34 4.13
CA ASP A 61 12.97 5.19 3.73
C ASP A 61 13.28 5.87 2.38
N LEU A 62 12.30 5.86 1.46
CA LEU A 62 12.39 6.60 0.18
C LEU A 62 12.35 8.11 0.39
N LEU A 63 11.51 8.61 1.29
CA LEU A 63 11.43 10.03 1.61
C LEU A 63 12.69 10.55 2.33
N ASP A 64 13.28 9.72 3.19
CA ASP A 64 14.51 10.04 3.93
C ASP A 64 15.77 10.01 3.04
N GLY A 65 15.64 9.67 1.75
CA GLY A 65 16.73 9.69 0.78
C GLY A 65 17.80 8.62 1.02
N THR A 66 17.54 7.66 1.90
CA THR A 66 18.44 6.53 2.20
C THR A 66 18.31 5.38 1.20
N THR A 67 17.93 5.67 -0.04
CA THR A 67 18.22 4.74 -1.14
C THR A 67 19.73 4.69 -1.27
N SER A 68 20.36 3.78 -0.53
CA SER A 68 21.64 3.22 -0.94
C SER A 68 21.38 2.63 -2.33
N GLU A 69 21.66 3.43 -3.36
CA GLU A 69 21.81 2.94 -4.71
C GLU A 69 22.79 1.78 -4.62
N THR A 70 22.29 0.55 -4.70
CA THR A 70 23.12 -0.55 -5.13
C THR A 70 23.50 -0.21 -6.57
N MET A 71 24.64 0.48 -6.72
CA MET A 71 25.29 0.70 -8.00
C MET A 71 25.25 -0.62 -8.75
N PRO A 72 24.70 -0.67 -9.98
CA PRO A 72 24.85 -1.85 -10.81
C PRO A 72 26.35 -2.07 -10.96
N LYS A 73 26.84 -3.25 -10.58
CA LYS A 73 28.21 -3.68 -10.91
C LYS A 73 28.32 -3.60 -12.44
N GLY A 74 28.94 -2.52 -12.91
CA GLY A 74 29.39 -2.41 -14.30
C GLY A 74 30.29 -3.60 -14.63
N PRO A 75 30.37 -4.00 -15.91
CA PRO A 75 31.09 -5.20 -16.28
C PRO A 75 32.55 -5.05 -15.85
N ALA A 76 33.06 -6.05 -15.14
CA ALA A 76 34.48 -6.17 -14.87
C ALA A 76 35.20 -6.24 -16.22
N ASN A 77 36.09 -5.28 -16.46
CA ASN A 77 37.07 -5.31 -17.54
C ASN A 77 38.21 -6.25 -17.15
#